data_AF-A0A8T3QZK5-F1
#
_entry.id   AF-A0A8T3QZK5-F1
#
_cell.length_a   1.000
_cell.length_b   1.000
_cell.length_c   1.000
_cell.angle_alpha   90.00
_cell.angle_beta   90.00
_cell.angle_gamma   90.00
#
_symmetry.space_group_name_H-M   'P 1'
#
loop_
_entity.id
_entity.type
_entity.pdbx_description
1 polymer ?
#
loop_
_entity_poly.entity_id
_entity_poly.type
_entity_poly.pdbx_seq_one_letter_code
_entity_poly.pdbx_strand_id
1 'polypeptide(L)'
;MLGVSQGTLRRWADDGRLRVFLTPGGHRRFSRDAIERLLPADRDQRPHLGPGGLTPARLARAYHRVSGAPAEGGWGAILTDADRAGFRNLGQRLAEALVEHLDASQPKERAAHLAMATRAAADYGRMGARAGLSMGEVVEGFLAFRRPFLTEA
;
A
#
# COMPACT_ATOMS: atom_id res chain seq x y z
N MET A 1 12.39 -22.16 1.44
CA MET A 1 12.50 -21.00 0.52
C MET A 1 12.72 -19.75 1.37
N LEU A 2 13.75 -18.94 1.13
CA LEU A 2 14.25 -17.89 2.05
C LEU A 2 13.41 -16.58 2.11
N GLY A 3 12.24 -16.52 1.47
CA GLY A 3 11.36 -15.33 1.50
C GLY A 3 11.88 -14.09 0.77
N VAL A 4 13.00 -14.19 0.05
CA VAL A 4 13.65 -13.09 -0.70
C VAL A 4 13.83 -13.50 -2.17
N SER A 5 13.59 -12.57 -3.10
CA SER A 5 13.74 -12.81 -4.54
C SER A 5 15.22 -12.83 -4.97
N GLN A 6 15.54 -13.53 -6.07
CA GLN A 6 16.90 -13.52 -6.64
C GLN A 6 17.36 -12.12 -7.08
N GLY A 7 16.45 -11.27 -7.57
CA GLY A 7 16.77 -9.89 -7.97
C GLY A 7 17.19 -9.03 -6.78
N THR A 8 16.55 -9.21 -5.62
CA THR A 8 16.92 -8.54 -4.37
C THR A 8 18.30 -8.96 -3.88
N LEU A 9 18.60 -10.27 -3.94
CA LEU A 9 19.93 -10.79 -3.56
C LEU A 9 21.04 -10.26 -4.48
N ARG A 10 20.78 -10.15 -5.79
CA ARG A 10 21.75 -9.58 -6.74
C ARG A 10 22.02 -8.12 -6.43
N ARG A 11 20.96 -7.32 -6.22
CA ARG A 11 21.08 -5.91 -5.86
C ARG A 11 21.88 -5.71 -4.58
N TRP A 12 21.59 -6.46 -3.51
CA TRP A 12 22.36 -6.35 -2.27
C TRP A 12 23.83 -6.71 -2.43
N ALA A 13 24.16 -7.64 -3.32
CA ALA A 13 25.55 -7.96 -3.62
C ALA A 13 26.24 -6.88 -4.45
N ASP A 14 25.55 -6.31 -5.44
CA ASP A 14 26.07 -5.22 -6.26
C ASP A 14 26.25 -3.93 -5.42
N ASP A 15 25.37 -3.69 -4.44
CA ASP A 15 25.45 -2.59 -3.47
C ASP A 15 26.47 -2.85 -2.34
N GLY A 16 27.19 -3.98 -2.35
CA GLY A 16 28.18 -4.35 -1.33
C GLY A 16 27.60 -4.74 0.03
N ARG A 17 26.27 -4.79 0.16
CA ARG A 17 25.54 -5.13 1.40
C ARG A 17 25.57 -6.62 1.71
N LEU A 18 25.77 -7.47 0.71
CA LEU A 18 25.84 -8.92 0.85
C LEU A 18 27.09 -9.47 0.16
N ARG A 19 27.98 -10.10 0.93
CA ARG A 19 29.18 -10.74 0.36
C ARG A 19 28.78 -11.90 -0.54
N VAL A 20 29.29 -11.90 -1.77
CA VAL A 20 29.00 -12.91 -2.79
C VAL A 20 30.25 -13.72 -3.13
N PHE A 21 30.09 -15.03 -3.27
CA PHE A 21 31.11 -15.92 -3.80
C PHE A 21 30.71 -16.38 -5.20
N LEU A 22 31.63 -16.33 -6.17
CA LEU A 22 31.38 -16.78 -7.53
C LEU A 22 31.90 -18.20 -7.70
N THR A 23 31.07 -19.10 -8.23
CA THR A 23 31.54 -20.41 -8.67
C THR A 23 32.35 -20.27 -9.97
N PRO A 24 33.16 -21.29 -10.35
CA PRO A 24 33.89 -21.28 -11.63
C PRO A 24 33.00 -21.08 -12.87
N GLY A 25 31.70 -21.37 -12.79
CA GLY A 25 30.70 -21.12 -13.85
C GLY A 25 29.97 -19.77 -13.75
N GLY A 26 30.43 -18.84 -12.92
CA GLY A 26 29.85 -17.50 -12.79
C GLY A 26 28.59 -17.38 -11.93
N HIS A 27 28.14 -18.47 -11.28
CA HIS A 27 26.98 -18.41 -10.41
C HIS A 27 27.32 -17.78 -9.06
N ARG A 28 26.45 -16.87 -8.61
CA ARG A 28 26.55 -16.23 -7.29
C ARG A 28 26.06 -17.18 -6.19
N ARG A 29 26.89 -17.34 -5.15
CA ARG A 29 26.59 -18.06 -3.90
C ARG A 29 26.55 -17.05 -2.77
N PHE A 30 25.57 -17.21 -1.89
CA PHE A 30 25.31 -16.31 -0.78
C PHE A 30 25.30 -17.12 0.52
N SER A 31 25.90 -16.57 1.58
CA SER A 31 25.81 -17.15 2.91
C SER A 31 24.37 -16.99 3.43
N ARG A 32 23.79 -18.09 3.93
CA ARG A 32 22.48 -18.10 4.56
C ARG A 32 22.42 -17.14 5.75
N ASP A 33 23.36 -17.24 6.68
CA ASP A 33 23.41 -16.39 7.87
C ASP A 33 23.57 -14.91 7.51
N ALA A 34 24.30 -14.61 6.42
CA ALA A 34 24.43 -13.24 5.93
C ALA A 34 23.12 -12.71 5.33
N ILE A 35 22.34 -13.56 4.65
CA ILE A 35 20.99 -13.20 4.19
C ILE A 35 20.07 -12.99 5.40
N GLU A 36 20.13 -13.86 6.40
CA GLU A 36 19.28 -13.79 7.59
C GLU A 36 19.55 -12.54 8.44
N ARG A 37 20.80 -12.05 8.50
CA ARG A 37 21.12 -10.74 9.14
C ARG A 37 20.60 -9.52 8.37
N LEU A 38 20.36 -9.65 7.08
CA LEU A 38 19.76 -8.58 6.25
C LEU A 38 18.23 -8.64 6.23
N LEU A 39 17.65 -9.77 6.65
CA LEU A 39 16.24 -9.86 6.89
C LEU A 39 15.91 -9.04 8.15
N PRO A 40 14.83 -8.24 8.13
CA PRO A 40 14.34 -7.61 9.35
C PRO A 40 14.18 -8.66 10.44
N ALA A 41 14.76 -8.41 11.62
CA ALA A 41 14.80 -9.37 12.73
C ALA A 41 13.40 -9.74 13.26
N ASP A 42 12.35 -9.06 12.81
CA ASP A 42 10.99 -9.38 13.18
C ASP A 42 10.01 -9.12 12.05
N ARG A 43 9.15 -10.10 11.77
CA ARG A 43 7.89 -9.84 11.07
C ARG A 43 6.91 -9.03 11.94
N ASP A 44 7.20 -8.93 13.23
CA ASP A 44 6.51 -8.09 14.24
C ASP A 44 6.98 -6.62 14.25
N GLN A 45 7.93 -6.26 13.37
CA GLN A 45 8.29 -4.86 13.10
C GLN A 45 7.50 -4.26 11.93
N ARG A 46 6.41 -4.90 11.49
CA ARG A 46 5.38 -4.13 10.79
C ARG A 46 4.91 -3.05 11.77
N PRO A 47 4.78 -1.78 11.36
CA PRO A 47 4.24 -0.76 12.24
C PRO A 47 2.83 -1.19 12.67
N HIS A 48 2.74 -1.74 13.88
CA HIS A 48 1.47 -1.93 14.56
C HIS A 48 0.97 -0.53 14.89
N LEU A 49 -0.22 -0.18 14.37
CA LEU A 49 -0.85 1.11 14.64
C LEU A 49 -1.49 1.08 16.04
N GLY A 50 -0.65 0.83 17.04
CA GLY A 50 -1.00 0.79 18.46
C GLY A 50 -1.31 2.18 19.03
N PRO A 51 -1.67 2.28 20.33
CA PRO A 51 -2.46 3.38 20.89
C PRO A 51 -1.81 4.78 20.80
N GLY A 52 -0.50 4.85 20.52
CA GLY A 52 0.28 6.08 20.47
C GLY A 52 0.57 6.65 19.07
N GLY A 53 0.24 5.96 17.98
CA GLY A 53 0.64 6.40 16.64
C GLY A 53 -0.30 5.92 15.55
N LEU A 54 -1.11 6.86 15.00
CA LEU A 54 -2.02 6.69 13.87
C LEU A 54 -3.11 5.62 14.03
N THR A 55 -3.99 5.80 15.04
CA THR A 55 -5.20 4.96 15.15
C THR A 55 -6.12 5.12 13.92
N PRO A 56 -6.89 4.08 13.52
CA PRO A 56 -7.84 4.15 12.41
C PRO A 56 -8.80 5.35 12.51
N ALA A 57 -9.28 5.65 13.73
CA ALA A 57 -10.14 6.80 14.00
C ALA A 57 -9.42 8.16 13.91
N ARG A 58 -8.10 8.20 14.10
CA ARG A 58 -7.28 9.40 13.92
C ARG A 58 -6.92 9.61 12.46
N LEU A 59 -6.66 8.52 11.73
CA LEU A 59 -6.62 8.46 10.27
C LEU A 59 -7.93 9.01 9.69
N ALA A 60 -9.07 8.42 10.05
CA ALA A 60 -10.42 8.85 9.62
C ALA A 60 -10.69 10.34 9.91
N ARG A 61 -10.37 10.84 11.11
CA ARG A 61 -10.55 12.25 11.46
C ARG A 61 -9.55 13.20 10.80
N ALA A 62 -8.34 12.76 10.48
CA ALA A 62 -7.41 13.52 9.66
C ALA A 62 -7.90 13.57 8.20
N TYR A 63 -8.44 12.46 7.67
CA TYR A 63 -9.05 12.38 6.34
C TYR A 63 -10.25 13.32 6.18
N HIS A 64 -11.14 13.38 7.16
CA HIS A 64 -12.28 14.29 7.16
C HIS A 64 -11.87 15.77 7.17
N ARG A 65 -10.72 16.14 7.77
CA ARG A 65 -10.25 17.53 7.85
C ARG A 65 -9.57 18.03 6.57
N VAL A 66 -8.92 17.14 5.81
CA VAL A 66 -8.15 17.50 4.60
C VAL A 66 -9.00 17.39 3.32
N SER A 67 -10.22 16.84 3.42
CA SER A 67 -11.19 16.77 2.33
C SER A 67 -11.81 18.15 2.02
N GLY A 68 -11.01 19.07 1.47
CA GLY A 68 -11.45 20.46 1.22
C GLY A 68 -10.92 21.12 -0.06
N ALA A 69 -10.01 20.51 -0.83
CA ALA A 69 -9.52 21.11 -2.08
C ALA A 69 -9.99 20.29 -3.30
N PRO A 70 -10.72 20.87 -4.24
CA PRO A 70 -10.99 20.22 -5.52
C PRO A 70 -9.65 20.04 -6.25
N ALA A 71 -9.44 18.85 -6.83
CA ALA A 71 -8.41 18.73 -7.85
C ALA A 71 -8.83 19.61 -9.03
N GLU A 72 -8.16 20.75 -9.19
CA GLU A 72 -8.30 21.57 -10.38
C GLU A 72 -7.76 20.78 -11.58
N GLY A 73 -8.67 20.17 -12.35
CA GLY A 73 -8.38 19.48 -13.61
C GLY A 73 -8.90 18.03 -13.70
N GLY A 74 -9.55 17.72 -14.83
CA GLY A 74 -9.89 16.35 -15.27
C GLY A 74 -11.18 15.80 -14.71
N TRP A 75 -11.13 15.17 -13.54
CA TRP A 75 -12.26 14.41 -12.97
C TRP A 75 -13.17 15.25 -12.06
N GLY A 76 -12.63 16.28 -11.39
CA GLY A 76 -13.40 17.14 -10.50
C GLY A 76 -14.55 17.89 -11.18
N ALA A 77 -14.43 18.15 -12.49
CA ALA A 77 -15.47 18.78 -13.29
C ALA A 77 -16.52 17.78 -13.83
N ILE A 78 -16.17 16.50 -13.98
CA ILE A 78 -17.03 15.45 -14.55
C ILE A 78 -17.92 14.82 -13.48
N LEU A 79 -17.42 14.70 -12.25
CA LEU A 79 -18.12 14.02 -11.18
C LEU A 79 -19.22 14.87 -10.54
N THR A 80 -20.36 14.24 -10.26
CA THR A 80 -21.38 14.81 -9.39
C THR A 80 -20.95 14.73 -7.92
N ASP A 81 -21.64 15.44 -7.03
CA ASP A 81 -21.37 15.33 -5.59
C ASP A 81 -21.70 13.95 -5.03
N ALA A 82 -22.69 13.26 -5.63
CA ALA A 82 -22.99 11.86 -5.33
C ALA A 82 -21.82 10.95 -5.75
N ASP A 83 -21.22 11.18 -6.91
CA ASP A 83 -20.05 10.42 -7.34
C ASP A 83 -18.87 10.65 -6.40
N ARG A 84 -18.61 11.92 -6.05
CA ARG A 84 -17.58 12.27 -5.05
C ARG A 84 -17.81 11.56 -3.72
N ALA A 85 -19.06 11.50 -3.25
CA ALA A 85 -19.40 10.79 -2.02
C ALA A 85 -19.16 9.27 -2.13
N GLY A 86 -19.51 8.65 -3.26
CA GLY A 86 -19.26 7.23 -3.48
C GLY A 86 -17.77 6.90 -3.55
N PHE A 87 -16.95 7.70 -4.25
CA PHE A 87 -15.50 7.52 -4.26
C PHE A 87 -14.89 7.68 -2.87
N ARG A 88 -15.34 8.67 -2.08
CA ARG A 88 -14.91 8.82 -0.68
C ARG A 88 -15.24 7.59 0.17
N ASN A 89 -16.46 7.06 0.05
CA ASN A 89 -16.86 5.85 0.79
C ASN A 89 -16.00 4.63 0.42
N LEU A 90 -15.77 4.41 -0.88
CA LEU A 90 -14.95 3.31 -1.36
C LEU A 90 -13.49 3.45 -0.93
N GLY A 91 -12.94 4.68 -0.97
CA GLY A 91 -11.61 4.99 -0.46
C GLY A 91 -11.46 4.76 1.05
N GLN A 92 -12.47 5.16 1.84
CA GLN A 92 -12.49 4.90 3.28
C GLN A 92 -12.51 3.40 3.59
N ARG A 93 -13.40 2.63 2.95
CA ARG A 93 -13.49 1.17 3.13
C ARG A 93 -12.20 0.46 2.73
N LEU A 94 -11.53 0.93 1.67
CA LEU A 94 -10.23 0.43 1.26
C LEU A 94 -9.17 0.69 2.33
N ALA A 95 -9.09 1.91 2.87
CA ALA A 95 -8.13 2.27 3.90
C ALA A 95 -8.37 1.49 5.21
N GLU A 96 -9.62 1.39 5.67
CA GLU A 96 -10.01 0.62 6.85
C GLU A 96 -9.59 -0.86 6.70
N ALA A 97 -9.96 -1.51 5.60
CA ALA A 97 -9.59 -2.90 5.36
C ALA A 97 -8.07 -3.11 5.27
N LEU A 98 -7.31 -2.14 4.75
CA LEU A 98 -5.85 -2.21 4.74
C LEU A 98 -5.23 -2.07 6.14
N VAL A 99 -5.78 -1.20 6.99
CA VAL A 99 -5.33 -1.06 8.37
C VAL A 99 -5.65 -2.32 9.17
N GLU A 100 -6.88 -2.84 9.06
CA GLU A 100 -7.27 -4.11 9.69
C GLU A 100 -6.40 -5.29 9.20
N HIS A 101 -6.03 -5.30 7.92
CA HIS A 101 -5.08 -6.28 7.39
C HIS A 101 -3.69 -6.21 8.06
N LEU A 102 -3.21 -5.01 8.37
CA LEU A 102 -1.92 -4.80 9.03
C LEU A 102 -1.98 -5.18 10.51
N ASP A 103 -3.09 -4.88 11.19
CA ASP A 103 -3.27 -5.17 12.61
C ASP A 103 -3.62 -6.64 12.89
N ALA A 104 -4.18 -7.37 11.92
CA ALA A 104 -4.60 -8.75 12.08
C ALA A 104 -3.44 -9.73 12.36
N SER A 105 -3.51 -10.41 13.51
CA SER A 105 -2.52 -11.40 13.93
C SER A 105 -2.74 -12.78 13.25
N GLN A 106 -3.98 -13.12 12.91
CA GLN A 106 -4.30 -14.42 12.30
C GLN A 106 -4.21 -14.39 10.76
N PRO A 107 -3.61 -15.41 10.11
CA PRO A 107 -3.54 -15.48 8.65
C PRO A 107 -4.89 -15.40 7.93
N LYS A 108 -5.94 -16.00 8.52
CA LYS A 108 -7.29 -16.01 7.95
C LYS A 108 -7.93 -14.62 7.95
N GLU A 109 -7.79 -13.88 9.05
CA GLU A 109 -8.28 -12.51 9.18
C GLU A 109 -7.53 -11.59 8.21
N ARG A 110 -6.19 -11.67 8.16
CA ARG A 110 -5.39 -10.94 7.18
C ARG A 110 -5.87 -11.17 5.74
N ALA A 111 -6.11 -12.43 5.37
CA ALA A 111 -6.62 -12.75 4.03
C ALA A 111 -8.02 -12.16 3.77
N ALA A 112 -8.91 -12.19 4.77
CA ALA A 112 -10.24 -11.61 4.68
C ALA A 112 -10.20 -10.09 4.46
N HIS A 113 -9.41 -9.36 5.27
CA HIS A 113 -9.26 -7.91 5.12
C HIS A 113 -8.63 -7.53 3.77
N LEU A 114 -7.65 -8.30 3.29
CA LEU A 114 -7.09 -8.09 1.95
C LEU A 114 -8.13 -8.32 0.84
N ALA A 115 -8.99 -9.32 0.98
CA ALA A 115 -10.09 -9.56 0.04
C ALA A 115 -11.10 -8.40 0.05
N MET A 116 -11.41 -7.85 1.21
CA MET A 116 -12.29 -6.67 1.35
C MET A 116 -11.68 -5.43 0.69
N ALA A 117 -10.41 -5.15 0.94
CA ALA A 117 -9.65 -4.08 0.27
C ALA A 117 -9.67 -4.25 -1.25
N THR A 118 -9.41 -5.48 -1.73
CA THR A 118 -9.41 -5.78 -3.18
C THR A 118 -10.78 -5.54 -3.81
N ARG A 119 -11.86 -5.91 -3.11
CA ARG A 119 -13.23 -5.67 -3.59
C ARG A 119 -13.56 -4.17 -3.64
N ALA A 120 -13.19 -3.41 -2.61
CA ALA A 120 -13.38 -1.96 -2.58
C ALA A 120 -12.62 -1.25 -3.71
N ALA A 121 -11.38 -1.66 -3.98
CA ALA A 121 -10.60 -1.15 -5.11
C ALA A 121 -11.25 -1.48 -6.47
N ALA A 122 -11.77 -2.70 -6.62
CA ALA A 122 -12.48 -3.09 -7.84
C ALA A 122 -13.80 -2.32 -8.04
N ASP A 123 -14.54 -2.06 -6.96
CA ASP A 123 -15.73 -1.23 -6.97
C ASP A 123 -15.39 0.23 -7.33
N TYR A 124 -14.27 0.75 -6.82
CA TYR A 124 -13.75 2.08 -7.16
C TYR A 124 -13.49 2.21 -8.66
N GLY A 125 -12.80 1.22 -9.26
CA GLY A 125 -12.55 1.19 -10.70
C GLY A 125 -13.84 1.10 -11.53
N ARG A 126 -14.80 0.26 -11.13
CA ARG A 126 -16.10 0.17 -11.81
C ARG A 126 -16.89 1.47 -11.74
N MET A 127 -16.84 2.17 -10.61
CA MET A 127 -17.48 3.46 -10.46
C MET A 127 -16.87 4.51 -11.39
N GLY A 128 -15.54 4.55 -11.48
CA GLY A 128 -14.82 5.39 -12.45
C GLY A 128 -15.21 5.14 -13.90
N ALA A 129 -15.22 3.87 -14.31
CA ALA A 129 -15.62 3.50 -15.66
C ALA A 129 -17.06 3.91 -15.98
N ARG A 130 -18.01 3.78 -15.03
CA ARG A 130 -19.40 4.24 -15.20
C ARG A 130 -19.52 5.75 -15.30
N ALA A 131 -18.64 6.49 -14.63
CA ALA A 131 -18.55 7.95 -14.72
C ALA A 131 -17.80 8.42 -15.98
N GLY A 132 -17.41 7.52 -16.88
CA GLY A 132 -16.69 7.86 -18.12
C GLY A 132 -15.21 8.17 -17.93
N LEU A 133 -14.63 7.87 -16.77
CA LEU A 133 -13.21 8.07 -16.51
C LEU A 133 -12.37 6.94 -17.09
N SER A 134 -11.21 7.29 -17.63
CA SER A 134 -10.15 6.34 -17.99
C SER A 134 -9.51 5.73 -16.73
N MET A 135 -8.84 4.58 -16.89
CA MET A 135 -8.09 3.96 -15.79
C MET A 135 -7.00 4.90 -15.24
N GLY A 136 -6.37 5.72 -16.09
CA GLY A 136 -5.41 6.72 -15.68
C GLY A 136 -6.02 7.76 -14.72
N GLU A 137 -7.17 8.32 -15.09
CA GLU A 137 -7.91 9.30 -14.27
C GLU A 137 -8.42 8.70 -12.95
N VAL A 138 -8.85 7.43 -12.96
CA VAL A 138 -9.26 6.73 -11.74
C VAL A 138 -8.09 6.56 -10.78
N VAL A 139 -6.91 6.16 -11.30
CA VAL A 139 -5.69 6.02 -10.51
C VAL A 139 -5.19 7.38 -10.03
N GLU A 140 -5.22 8.41 -10.87
CA GLU A 140 -4.88 9.78 -10.50
C GLU A 140 -5.79 10.32 -9.39
N GLY A 141 -7.10 10.10 -9.50
CA GLY A 141 -8.06 10.46 -8.45
C GLY A 141 -7.72 9.76 -7.13
N PHE A 142 -7.49 8.43 -7.17
CA PHE A 142 -7.05 7.68 -6.00
C PHE A 142 -5.74 8.21 -5.40
N LEU A 143 -4.74 8.54 -6.25
CA LEU A 143 -3.46 9.08 -5.82
C LEU A 143 -3.55 10.52 -5.32
N ALA A 144 -4.44 11.35 -5.87
CA ALA A 144 -4.73 12.70 -5.41
C ALA A 144 -5.32 12.66 -4.00
N PHE A 145 -6.26 11.74 -3.75
CA PHE A 145 -6.72 11.45 -2.40
C PHE A 145 -5.59 10.95 -1.51
N ARG A 146 -4.61 10.20 -2.04
CA ARG A 146 -3.44 9.69 -1.29
C ARG A 146 -2.31 10.72 -1.10
N ARG A 147 -2.26 11.83 -1.83
CA ARG A 147 -1.14 12.79 -1.83
C ARG A 147 -0.85 13.39 -0.44
N PRO A 148 -1.85 13.76 0.38
CA PRO A 148 -1.63 14.21 1.75
C PRO A 148 -1.04 13.15 2.68
N PHE A 149 -1.05 11.87 2.27
CA PHE A 149 -0.55 10.74 3.06
C PHE A 149 0.97 10.58 2.95
N LEU A 150 1.62 11.32 2.04
CA LEU A 150 3.07 11.23 1.79
C LEU A 150 3.82 12.50 2.19
N THR A 151 3.11 13.55 2.62
CA THR A 151 3.68 14.87 2.92
C THR A 151 3.79 15.18 4.42
N GLU A 152 3.52 14.21 5.30
CA GLU A 152 4.01 14.27 6.69
C GLU A 152 5.27 13.42 6.80
N ALA A 153 6.42 14.08 6.64
CA ALA A 153 7.74 13.66 7.10
C ALA A 153 8.31 14.78 7.96
#